data_AF-K1TK10-F1
#
_entry.id   AF-K1TK10-F1
#
_cell.length_a   1.000
_cell.length_b   1.000
_cell.length_c   1.000
_cell.angle_alpha   90.00
_cell.angle_beta   90.00
_cell.angle_gamma   90.00
#
_symmetry.space_group_name_H-M   'P 1'
#
loop_
_entity.id
_entity.type
_entity.pdbx_description
1 polymer ?
#
loop_
_entity_poly.entity_id
_entity_poly.type
_entity_poly.pdbx_seq_one_letter_code
_entity_poly.pdbx_strand_id
1 'polypeptide(L)'
;MYYFNTVISENIRASNQAIVEVLQESHDALLAKINAEIARLPEGDTASISDPYASSIIVNANQLIAQFCASQDDYKNINISKLKSLIRENEDGLFSYDVTSETATVEVPAEEENAPPRKVTFTRHTYTVSYAGDAYFADHVFHLTDKQKKTADSYVENLTMFFGGSASGLAMAVGVSDEVLAYRATIQQVAQKYGMEAYVELLMAVMMQESGGRGSDPMQAAEGGFNKKYPHVPNGITDPAYSIECGIQELKYALDKAGCTGPTDLDRIKLALQGYNYGSGYIDWAMERDGGYTKENAIAYSDMMCARPNWHYDRYGDKEYVEHVLRYY
;
A
#
# COMPACT_ATOMS: atom_id res chain seq x y z
N MET A 1 17.98 -9.32 28.51
CA MET A 1 16.87 -9.38 27.54
C MET A 1 16.78 -8.14 26.65
N TYR A 2 16.91 -6.92 27.20
CA TYR A 2 16.91 -5.66 26.40
C TYR A 2 18.05 -5.54 25.36
N TYR A 3 19.28 -5.98 25.69
CA TYR A 3 20.44 -5.84 24.79
C TYR A 3 20.45 -6.80 23.58
N PHE A 4 19.70 -7.90 23.65
CA PHE A 4 19.62 -8.88 22.54
C PHE A 4 18.62 -8.42 21.47
N ASN A 5 17.59 -7.66 21.87
CA ASN A 5 16.53 -7.20 20.97
C ASN A 5 17.02 -6.06 20.05
N THR A 6 18.01 -5.29 20.48
CA THR A 6 18.62 -4.21 19.68
C THR A 6 19.49 -4.72 18.53
N VAL A 7 20.33 -5.73 18.76
CA VAL A 7 21.22 -6.27 17.72
C VAL A 7 20.44 -6.97 16.61
N ILE A 8 19.37 -7.69 16.97
CA ILE A 8 18.51 -8.35 15.97
C ILE A 8 17.77 -7.30 15.14
N SER A 9 17.20 -6.28 15.77
CA SER A 9 16.56 -5.16 15.06
C SER A 9 17.53 -4.42 14.14
N GLU A 10 18.78 -4.22 14.56
CA GLU A 10 19.82 -3.62 13.72
C GLU A 10 20.17 -4.51 12.52
N ASN A 11 20.26 -5.83 12.71
CA ASN A 11 20.51 -6.78 11.63
C ASN A 11 19.35 -6.82 10.63
N ILE A 12 18.10 -6.79 11.09
CA ILE A 12 16.91 -6.73 10.21
C ILE A 12 16.95 -5.44 9.39
N ARG A 13 17.21 -4.30 10.04
CA ARG A 13 17.31 -3.00 9.35
C ARG A 13 18.44 -2.98 8.31
N ALA A 14 19.62 -3.49 8.67
CA ALA A 14 20.77 -3.56 7.76
C ALA A 14 20.50 -4.50 6.58
N SER A 15 19.82 -5.62 6.83
CA SER A 15 19.43 -6.55 5.77
C SER A 15 18.37 -5.94 4.85
N ASN A 16 17.38 -5.23 5.40
CA ASN A 16 16.41 -4.49 4.60
C ASN A 16 17.09 -3.44 3.70
N GLN A 17 17.98 -2.63 4.26
CA GLN A 17 18.73 -1.64 3.48
C GLN A 17 19.52 -2.30 2.35
N ALA A 18 20.16 -3.44 2.62
CA ALA A 18 20.90 -4.18 1.61
C ALA A 18 20.01 -4.76 0.49
N ILE A 19 18.79 -5.21 0.83
CA ILE A 19 17.82 -5.70 -0.15
C ILE A 19 17.35 -4.55 -1.04
N VAL A 20 16.92 -3.43 -0.44
CA VAL A 20 16.47 -2.24 -1.16
C VAL A 20 17.57 -1.68 -2.05
N GLU A 21 18.82 -1.65 -1.58
CA GLU A 21 19.97 -1.21 -2.37
C GLU A 21 20.12 -2.04 -3.66
N VAL A 22 20.07 -3.38 -3.57
CA VAL A 22 20.20 -4.23 -4.76
C VAL A 22 18.97 -4.16 -5.67
N LEU A 23 17.77 -4.01 -5.09
CA LEU A 23 16.57 -3.79 -5.89
C LEU A 23 16.63 -2.45 -6.65
N GLN A 24 17.19 -1.40 -6.03
CA GLN A 24 17.41 -0.13 -6.71
C GLN A 24 18.41 -0.27 -7.86
N GLU A 25 19.49 -1.04 -7.67
CA GLU A 25 20.44 -1.35 -8.75
C GLU A 25 19.74 -2.00 -9.96
N SER A 26 18.86 -2.99 -9.70
CA SER A 26 18.09 -3.68 -10.75
C SER A 26 17.06 -2.76 -11.43
N HIS A 27 16.36 -1.94 -10.65
CA HIS A 27 15.42 -0.94 -11.15
C HIS A 27 16.10 0.12 -12.02
N ASP A 28 17.22 0.67 -11.58
CA ASP A 28 18.01 1.64 -12.33
C ASP A 28 18.53 1.05 -13.66
N ALA A 29 18.93 -0.22 -13.65
CA ALA A 29 19.33 -0.93 -14.86
C ALA A 29 18.17 -1.09 -15.86
N LEU A 30 16.96 -1.40 -15.38
CA LEU A 30 15.76 -1.44 -16.23
C LEU A 30 15.43 -0.05 -16.80
N LEU A 31 15.48 1.00 -15.99
CA LEU A 31 15.25 2.37 -16.46
C LEU A 31 16.29 2.79 -17.50
N ALA A 32 17.56 2.42 -17.34
CA ALA A 32 18.60 2.67 -18.35
C ALA A 32 18.27 1.98 -19.68
N LYS A 33 17.74 0.75 -19.63
CA LYS A 33 17.27 0.02 -20.82
C LYS A 33 16.09 0.73 -21.49
N ILE A 34 15.07 1.12 -20.74
CA ILE A 34 13.91 1.87 -21.24
C ILE A 34 14.36 3.17 -21.91
N ASN A 35 15.24 3.94 -21.26
CA ASN A 35 15.75 5.19 -21.82
C ASN A 35 16.56 4.97 -23.11
N ALA A 36 17.34 3.89 -23.20
CA ALA A 36 18.06 3.54 -24.43
C ALA A 36 17.12 3.15 -25.58
N GLU A 37 15.95 2.58 -25.28
CA GLU A 37 14.89 2.31 -26.26
C GLU A 37 14.16 3.59 -26.68
N ILE A 38 13.83 4.47 -25.73
CA ILE A 38 13.25 5.79 -26.00
C ILE A 38 14.14 6.61 -26.93
N ALA A 39 15.46 6.58 -26.72
CA ALA A 39 16.43 7.29 -27.56
C ALA A 39 16.48 6.80 -29.01
N ARG A 40 15.91 5.64 -29.32
CA ARG A 40 15.85 5.05 -30.66
C ARG A 40 14.48 5.22 -31.33
N LEU A 41 13.54 5.90 -30.68
CA LEU A 41 12.22 6.15 -31.25
C LEU A 41 12.31 7.02 -32.51
N PRO A 42 11.37 6.85 -33.46
CA PRO A 42 11.28 7.69 -34.64
C PRO A 42 11.24 9.18 -34.31
N GLU A 43 11.85 10.00 -35.17
CA GLU A 43 11.82 11.46 -35.03
C GLU A 43 10.36 11.97 -35.05
N GLY A 44 9.97 12.71 -34.01
CA GLY A 44 8.62 13.22 -33.83
C GLY A 44 7.75 12.40 -32.87
N ASP A 45 8.10 11.15 -32.57
CA ASP A 45 7.43 10.37 -31.52
C ASP A 45 7.76 10.90 -30.12
N THR A 46 6.89 10.59 -29.16
CA THR A 46 7.05 10.99 -27.76
C THR A 46 6.98 9.78 -26.83
N ALA A 47 7.62 9.87 -25.66
CA ALA A 47 7.62 8.82 -24.67
C ALA A 47 7.37 9.33 -23.25
N SER A 48 6.77 8.49 -22.42
CA SER A 48 6.66 8.68 -20.97
C SER A 48 6.88 7.38 -20.22
N ILE A 49 7.48 7.46 -19.03
CA ILE A 49 7.69 6.32 -18.14
C ILE A 49 6.71 6.47 -16.97
N SER A 50 5.86 5.46 -16.77
CA SER A 50 5.00 5.30 -15.60
C SER A 50 5.70 4.33 -14.64
N ASP A 51 6.33 4.89 -13.61
CA ASP A 51 7.14 4.13 -12.65
C ASP A 51 6.65 4.36 -11.21
N PRO A 52 5.88 3.42 -10.65
CA PRO A 52 5.41 3.50 -9.26
C PRO A 52 6.54 3.43 -8.22
N TYR A 53 7.74 3.01 -8.61
CA TYR A 53 8.85 2.71 -7.71
C TYR A 53 9.92 3.81 -7.71
N ALA A 54 9.73 4.88 -8.49
CA ALA A 54 10.69 5.97 -8.64
C ALA A 54 11.05 6.71 -7.33
N SER A 55 10.13 6.74 -6.36
CA SER A 55 10.34 7.39 -5.07
C SER A 55 10.89 6.44 -4.00
N SER A 56 10.44 5.18 -4.01
CA SER A 56 10.87 4.16 -3.07
C SER A 56 10.45 2.77 -3.54
N ILE A 57 11.36 1.81 -3.42
CA ILE A 57 11.05 0.37 -3.51
C ILE A 57 10.75 -0.13 -2.10
N ILE A 58 9.55 -0.67 -1.92
CA ILE A 58 9.04 -1.13 -0.64
C ILE A 58 8.86 -2.65 -0.70
N VAL A 59 9.49 -3.38 0.21
CA VAL A 59 9.48 -4.85 0.25
C VAL A 59 9.33 -5.37 1.67
N ASN A 60 8.59 -6.47 1.84
CA ASN A 60 8.49 -7.16 3.12
C ASN A 60 9.84 -7.79 3.49
N ALA A 61 10.68 -7.02 4.18
CA ALA A 61 12.02 -7.46 4.51
C ALA A 61 12.01 -8.71 5.41
N ASN A 62 11.02 -8.86 6.29
CA ASN A 62 10.89 -10.07 7.12
C ASN A 62 10.71 -11.32 6.24
N GLN A 63 9.87 -11.23 5.21
CA GLN A 63 9.67 -12.30 4.23
C GLN A 63 10.94 -12.61 3.46
N LEU A 64 11.61 -11.60 2.92
CA LEU A 64 12.82 -11.80 2.12
C LEU A 64 14.00 -12.32 2.95
N ILE A 65 14.18 -11.81 4.18
CA ILE A 65 15.18 -12.32 5.13
C ILE A 65 14.87 -13.77 5.52
N ALA A 66 13.60 -14.09 5.79
CA ALA A 66 13.19 -15.44 6.14
C ALA A 66 13.44 -16.44 4.99
N GLN A 67 13.10 -16.07 3.75
CA GLN A 67 13.36 -16.88 2.57
C GLN A 67 14.86 -17.08 2.35
N PHE A 68 15.67 -16.01 2.47
CA PHE A 68 17.12 -16.12 2.38
C PHE A 68 17.68 -17.05 3.47
N CYS A 69 17.27 -16.88 4.73
CA CYS A 69 17.73 -17.75 5.81
C CYS A 69 17.34 -19.22 5.59
N ALA A 70 16.11 -19.48 5.10
CA ALA A 70 15.63 -20.82 4.82
C ALA A 70 16.32 -21.48 3.61
N SER A 71 16.89 -20.71 2.67
CA SER A 71 17.69 -21.26 1.57
C SER A 71 19.10 -21.68 1.97
N GLN A 72 19.58 -21.30 3.16
CA GLN A 72 20.93 -21.64 3.61
C GLN A 72 20.97 -22.94 4.43
N ASP A 73 21.87 -23.85 4.04
CA ASP A 73 22.11 -25.10 4.78
C ASP A 73 23.03 -24.93 6.01
N ASP A 74 23.81 -23.82 6.07
CA ASP A 74 24.71 -23.48 7.17
C ASP A 74 24.52 -22.01 7.57
N TYR A 75 24.37 -21.77 8.88
CA TYR A 75 24.20 -20.43 9.45
C TYR A 75 25.35 -19.47 9.10
N LYS A 76 26.55 -19.98 8.82
CA LYS A 76 27.70 -19.16 8.40
C LYS A 76 27.47 -18.46 7.05
N ASN A 77 26.58 -18.99 6.22
CA ASN A 77 26.22 -18.39 4.94
C ASN A 77 25.20 -17.26 5.09
N ILE A 78 24.57 -17.11 6.27
CA ILE A 78 23.60 -16.05 6.55
C ILE A 78 24.37 -14.75 6.83
N ASN A 79 24.63 -14.00 5.77
CA ASN A 79 25.27 -12.69 5.83
C ASN A 79 24.83 -11.79 4.65
N ILE A 80 24.96 -10.48 4.84
CA ILE A 80 24.54 -9.46 3.88
C ILE A 80 25.23 -9.63 2.52
N SER A 81 26.52 -9.97 2.50
CA SER A 81 27.26 -10.13 1.24
C SER A 81 26.68 -11.25 0.39
N LYS A 82 26.35 -12.40 0.99
CA LYS A 82 25.73 -13.53 0.28
C LYS A 82 24.29 -13.21 -0.15
N LEU A 83 23.52 -12.55 0.71
CA LEU A 83 22.18 -12.06 0.38
C LEU A 83 22.20 -11.17 -0.88
N LYS A 84 23.03 -10.13 -0.90
CA LYS A 84 23.18 -9.23 -2.07
C LYS A 84 23.63 -9.99 -3.31
N SER A 85 24.59 -10.90 -3.18
CA SER A 85 25.11 -11.71 -4.30
C SER A 85 24.00 -12.52 -4.96
N LEU A 86 23.18 -13.23 -4.17
CA LEU A 86 22.10 -14.06 -4.71
C LEU A 86 21.04 -13.23 -5.44
N ILE A 87 20.68 -12.06 -4.91
CA ILE A 87 19.72 -11.18 -5.57
C ILE A 87 20.28 -10.68 -6.91
N ARG A 88 21.54 -10.23 -6.95
CA ARG A 88 22.19 -9.79 -8.20
C ARG A 88 22.34 -10.90 -9.23
N GLU A 89 22.70 -12.11 -8.79
CA GLU A 89 22.85 -13.27 -9.67
C GLU A 89 21.52 -13.72 -10.30
N ASN A 90 20.38 -13.32 -9.72
CA ASN A 90 19.04 -13.70 -10.16
C ASN A 90 18.14 -12.45 -10.30
N GLU A 91 18.70 -11.33 -10.76
CA GLU A 91 17.96 -10.08 -10.91
C GLU A 91 16.98 -10.11 -12.10
N ASP A 92 17.21 -11.02 -13.04
CA ASP A 92 16.36 -11.21 -14.21
C ASP A 92 14.91 -11.49 -13.81
N GLY A 93 14.01 -10.63 -14.27
CA GLY A 93 12.57 -10.75 -14.02
C GLY A 93 12.09 -10.08 -12.72
N LEU A 94 12.97 -9.54 -11.87
CA LEU A 94 12.56 -8.76 -10.70
C LEU A 94 11.80 -7.50 -11.11
N PHE A 95 12.30 -6.80 -12.13
CA PHE A 95 11.61 -5.68 -12.75
C PHE A 95 11.38 -5.94 -14.24
N SER A 96 10.21 -5.53 -14.73
CA SER A 96 9.83 -5.59 -16.13
C SER A 96 9.11 -4.30 -16.55
N TYR A 97 8.87 -4.12 -17.84
CA TYR A 97 7.99 -3.08 -18.33
C TYR A 97 7.17 -3.55 -19.52
N ASP A 98 5.98 -2.98 -19.64
CA ASP A 98 5.15 -3.06 -20.83
C ASP A 98 5.18 -1.74 -21.59
N VAL A 99 5.00 -1.79 -22.92
CA VAL A 99 4.94 -0.60 -23.77
C VAL A 99 3.58 -0.55 -24.47
N THR A 100 2.88 0.57 -24.29
CA THR A 100 1.66 0.88 -25.05
C THR A 100 1.89 2.07 -25.96
N SER A 101 1.48 1.98 -27.22
CA SER A 101 1.68 3.03 -28.21
C SER A 101 0.35 3.51 -28.80
N GLU A 102 0.16 4.82 -28.90
CA GLU A 102 -1.03 5.44 -29.50
C GLU A 102 -0.64 6.50 -30.52
N THR A 103 -1.25 6.48 -31.70
CA THR A 103 -1.04 7.51 -32.72
C THR A 103 -1.98 8.69 -32.48
N ALA A 104 -1.40 9.88 -32.28
CA ALA A 104 -2.12 11.13 -32.13
C ALA A 104 -1.92 12.01 -33.37
N THR A 105 -2.96 12.78 -33.75
CA THR A 105 -2.85 13.82 -34.77
C THR A 105 -3.29 15.15 -34.19
N VAL A 106 -2.42 16.15 -34.27
CA VAL A 106 -2.67 17.50 -33.77
C VAL A 106 -2.79 18.44 -34.97
N GLU A 107 -3.82 19.29 -34.97
CA GLU A 107 -3.97 20.39 -35.92
C GLU A 107 -3.20 21.61 -35.41
N VAL A 108 -2.21 22.04 -36.19
CA VAL A 108 -1.43 23.24 -35.95
C VAL A 108 -2.10 24.38 -36.73
N PRO A 109 -2.53 25.47 -36.06
CA PRO A 109 -3.10 26.63 -36.72
C PRO A 109 -2.12 27.20 -37.76
N ALA A 110 -2.63 27.66 -38.89
CA ALA A 110 -1.79 28.33 -39.87
C ALA A 110 -1.36 29.71 -39.37
N GLU A 111 -0.10 30.08 -39.62
CA GLU A 111 0.43 31.40 -39.27
C GLU A 111 -0.16 32.53 -40.14
N GLU A 112 -0.70 32.19 -41.31
CA GLU A 112 -1.38 33.12 -42.22
C GLU A 112 -2.90 32.95 -42.15
N GLU A 113 -3.63 34.08 -42.16
CA GLU A 113 -5.08 34.21 -41.94
C GLU A 113 -5.96 33.41 -42.94
N ASN A 114 -5.39 32.81 -43.99
CA ASN A 114 -6.11 32.04 -45.02
C ASN A 114 -5.46 30.70 -45.42
N ALA A 115 -4.46 30.21 -44.70
CA ALA A 115 -3.86 28.91 -44.99
C ALA A 115 -4.57 27.77 -44.23
N PRO A 116 -4.72 26.57 -44.84
CA PRO A 116 -5.33 25.43 -44.15
C PRO A 116 -4.45 24.97 -42.97
N PRO A 117 -5.05 24.51 -41.85
CA PRO A 117 -4.30 24.03 -40.69
C PRO A 117 -3.45 22.81 -41.07
N ARG A 118 -2.21 22.79 -40.56
CA ARG A 118 -1.27 21.68 -40.80
C ARG A 118 -1.57 20.56 -39.80
N LYS A 119 -1.65 19.31 -40.28
CA LYS A 119 -1.76 18.14 -39.40
C LYS A 119 -0.38 17.57 -39.12
N VAL A 120 -0.07 17.38 -37.84
CA VAL A 120 1.13 16.68 -37.38
C VAL A 120 0.69 15.40 -36.70
N THR A 121 1.17 14.26 -37.19
CA THR A 121 0.88 12.94 -36.63
C THR A 121 2.13 12.41 -35.95
N PHE A 122 2.00 11.91 -34.72
CA PHE A 122 3.08 11.31 -33.95
C PHE A 122 2.56 10.16 -33.10
N THR A 123 3.44 9.26 -32.67
CA THR A 123 3.11 8.17 -31.74
C THR A 123 3.54 8.53 -30.33
N ARG A 124 2.67 8.28 -29.35
CA ARG A 124 2.95 8.39 -27.92
C ARG A 124 3.21 7.00 -27.38
N HIS A 125 4.37 6.79 -26.78
CA HIS A 125 4.77 5.52 -26.18
C HIS A 125 4.78 5.65 -24.65
N THR A 126 4.05 4.80 -23.95
CA THR A 126 4.04 4.74 -22.49
C THR A 126 4.68 3.44 -22.03
N TYR A 127 5.76 3.57 -21.27
CA TYR A 127 6.50 2.47 -20.67
C TYR A 127 6.05 2.33 -19.21
N THR A 128 5.43 1.21 -18.84
CA THR A 128 4.91 0.99 -17.49
C THR A 128 5.77 -0.01 -16.75
N VAL A 129 6.48 0.43 -15.70
CA VAL A 129 7.37 -0.41 -14.90
C VAL A 129 6.56 -1.27 -13.93
N SER A 130 6.95 -2.54 -13.79
CA SER A 130 6.37 -3.51 -12.86
C SER A 130 7.45 -4.19 -12.03
N TYR A 131 7.16 -4.46 -10.76
CA TYR A 131 7.96 -5.29 -9.85
C TYR A 131 7.28 -6.65 -9.65
N ALA A 132 8.05 -7.73 -9.72
CA ALA A 132 7.52 -9.10 -9.61
C ALA A 132 6.98 -9.45 -8.21
N GLY A 133 7.36 -8.69 -7.18
CA GLY A 133 6.89 -8.86 -5.81
C GLY A 133 7.71 -9.83 -4.98
N ASP A 134 7.56 -9.78 -3.66
CA ASP A 134 8.40 -10.51 -2.71
C ASP A 134 8.20 -12.03 -2.73
N ALA A 135 7.06 -12.49 -3.25
CA ALA A 135 6.80 -13.91 -3.47
C ALA A 135 7.69 -14.51 -4.59
N TYR A 136 8.12 -13.68 -5.55
CA TYR A 136 8.98 -14.09 -6.66
C TYR A 136 10.33 -14.64 -6.17
N PHE A 137 10.84 -14.10 -5.06
CA PHE A 137 12.14 -14.46 -4.51
C PHE A 137 12.24 -15.92 -4.10
N ALA A 138 11.16 -16.48 -3.55
CA ALA A 138 11.16 -17.87 -3.10
C ALA A 138 11.48 -18.82 -4.25
N ASP A 139 10.89 -18.62 -5.42
CA ASP A 139 11.00 -19.53 -6.56
C ASP A 139 12.16 -19.18 -7.50
N HIS A 140 12.47 -17.89 -7.66
CA HIS A 140 13.33 -17.43 -8.74
C HIS A 140 14.66 -16.84 -8.29
N VAL A 141 14.75 -16.38 -7.03
CA VAL A 141 16.00 -15.81 -6.48
C VAL A 141 16.68 -16.81 -5.55
N PHE A 142 15.92 -17.38 -4.61
CA PHE A 142 16.44 -18.29 -3.59
C PHE A 142 16.19 -19.78 -3.91
N HIS A 143 15.38 -20.07 -4.94
CA HIS A 143 15.12 -21.43 -5.43
C HIS A 143 14.70 -22.40 -4.31
N LEU A 144 13.78 -21.96 -3.45
CA LEU A 144 13.30 -22.70 -2.28
C LEU A 144 12.51 -23.95 -2.68
N THR A 145 12.84 -25.05 -2.03
CA THR A 145 11.95 -26.23 -2.00
C THR A 145 10.68 -25.95 -1.19
N ASP A 146 9.61 -26.71 -1.40
CA ASP A 146 8.36 -26.59 -0.61
C ASP A 146 8.58 -26.69 0.90
N LYS A 147 9.56 -27.50 1.33
CA LYS A 147 9.94 -27.61 2.74
C LYS A 147 10.59 -26.33 3.25
N GLN A 148 11.45 -25.69 2.44
CA GLN A 148 12.09 -24.43 2.80
C GLN A 148 11.10 -23.28 2.79
N LYS A 149 10.11 -23.26 1.88
CA LYS A 149 9.02 -22.27 1.90
C LYS A 149 8.26 -22.29 3.22
N LYS A 150 7.80 -23.48 3.66
CA LYS A 150 7.15 -23.65 4.98
C LYS A 150 8.05 -23.21 6.14
N THR A 151 9.35 -23.45 6.02
CA THR A 151 10.33 -23.02 7.03
C THR A 151 10.45 -21.49 7.05
N ALA A 152 10.50 -20.87 5.88
CA ALA A 152 10.50 -19.42 5.74
C ALA A 152 9.24 -18.81 6.34
N ASP A 153 8.05 -19.38 6.08
CA ASP A 153 6.79 -18.89 6.67
C ASP A 153 6.83 -18.91 8.19
N SER A 154 7.34 -19.99 8.80
CA SER A 154 7.56 -20.06 10.25
C SER A 154 8.57 -19.01 10.76
N TYR A 155 9.59 -18.67 9.97
CA TYR A 155 10.52 -17.59 10.32
C TYR A 155 9.85 -16.22 10.23
N VAL A 156 9.02 -15.97 9.22
CA VAL A 156 8.24 -14.72 9.08
C VAL A 156 7.29 -14.55 10.25
N GLU A 157 6.54 -15.59 10.63
CA GLU A 157 5.64 -15.56 11.79
C GLU A 157 6.40 -15.16 13.06
N ASN A 158 7.57 -15.77 13.30
CA ASN A 158 8.40 -15.44 14.45
C ASN A 158 8.94 -14.00 14.38
N LEU A 159 9.51 -13.58 13.26
CA LEU A 159 10.04 -12.23 13.09
C LEU A 159 8.95 -11.18 13.31
N THR A 160 7.76 -11.43 12.76
CA THR A 160 6.62 -10.54 12.88
C THR A 160 6.09 -10.50 14.31
N MET A 161 5.96 -11.65 14.97
CA MET A 161 5.48 -11.75 16.35
C MET A 161 6.42 -11.05 17.35
N PHE A 162 7.74 -11.16 17.17
CA PHE A 162 8.71 -10.66 18.14
C PHE A 162 9.27 -9.27 17.82
N PHE A 163 9.28 -8.84 16.56
CA PHE A 163 9.92 -7.60 16.11
C PHE A 163 8.99 -6.68 15.28
N GLY A 164 7.76 -7.13 14.99
CA GLY A 164 6.76 -6.36 14.24
C GLY A 164 7.13 -6.11 12.78
N GLY A 165 6.23 -5.42 12.07
CA GLY A 165 6.49 -4.92 10.71
C GLY A 165 7.51 -3.78 10.71
N SER A 166 7.52 -2.93 11.74
CA SER A 166 8.29 -1.68 11.79
C SER A 166 9.81 -1.88 11.72
N ALA A 167 10.34 -3.01 12.18
CA ALA A 167 11.77 -3.35 12.05
C ALA A 167 12.20 -3.62 10.60
N SER A 168 11.25 -3.99 9.74
CA SER A 168 11.45 -4.31 8.32
C SER A 168 11.43 -3.08 7.39
N GLY A 169 11.34 -1.86 7.94
CA GLY A 169 11.26 -0.62 7.16
C GLY A 169 9.91 -0.36 6.49
N LEU A 170 8.95 -1.26 6.70
CA LEU A 170 7.54 -1.10 6.38
C LEU A 170 6.73 -0.92 7.65
N ALA A 171 5.78 0.00 7.66
CA ALA A 171 4.59 -0.18 8.48
C ALA A 171 3.69 -1.24 7.81
N MET A 172 4.15 -2.50 7.65
CA MET A 172 3.33 -3.53 7.02
C MET A 172 2.09 -3.76 7.86
N ALA A 173 0.93 -3.87 7.20
CA ALA A 173 -0.24 -4.33 7.90
C ALA A 173 -0.04 -5.78 8.40
N VAL A 174 0.18 -5.98 9.69
CA VAL A 174 0.54 -7.29 10.28
C VAL A 174 -0.70 -8.19 10.37
N GLY A 175 -0.70 -9.37 9.74
CA GLY A 175 -1.75 -10.38 9.96
C GLY A 175 -3.07 -10.12 9.22
N VAL A 176 -3.03 -9.40 8.10
CA VAL A 176 -4.18 -9.28 7.18
C VAL A 176 -4.40 -10.60 6.41
N SER A 177 -5.65 -10.87 6.02
CA SER A 177 -6.02 -12.10 5.30
C SER A 177 -5.57 -12.12 3.84
N ASP A 178 -5.53 -13.30 3.22
CA ASP A 178 -5.25 -13.47 1.79
C ASP A 178 -6.24 -12.69 0.91
N GLU A 179 -7.51 -12.58 1.34
CA GLU A 179 -8.51 -11.77 0.64
C GLU A 179 -8.18 -10.27 0.65
N VAL A 180 -7.61 -9.74 1.74
CA VAL A 180 -7.13 -8.34 1.79
C VAL A 180 -5.87 -8.19 0.94
N LEU A 181 -4.94 -9.15 1.02
CA LEU A 181 -3.72 -9.14 0.22
C LEU A 181 -4.02 -9.10 -1.29
N ALA A 182 -5.07 -9.81 -1.74
CA ALA A 182 -5.51 -9.81 -3.13
C ALA A 182 -5.90 -8.41 -3.65
N TYR A 183 -6.32 -7.50 -2.76
CA TYR A 183 -6.66 -6.12 -3.13
C TYR A 183 -5.49 -5.14 -3.05
N ARG A 184 -4.28 -5.56 -2.63
CA ARG A 184 -3.14 -4.64 -2.45
C ARG A 184 -2.88 -3.79 -3.69
N ALA A 185 -2.81 -4.40 -4.88
CA ALA A 185 -2.56 -3.66 -6.13
C ALA A 185 -3.66 -2.63 -6.42
N THR A 186 -4.94 -2.98 -6.21
CA THR A 186 -6.06 -2.06 -6.38
C THR A 186 -6.03 -0.93 -5.36
N ILE A 187 -5.74 -1.23 -4.09
CA ILE A 187 -5.61 -0.23 -3.03
C ILE A 187 -4.46 0.72 -3.35
N GLN A 188 -3.30 0.22 -3.80
CA GLN A 188 -2.16 1.05 -4.20
C GLN A 188 -2.53 2.00 -5.35
N GLN A 189 -3.15 1.47 -6.41
CA GLN A 189 -3.56 2.26 -7.57
C GLN A 189 -4.56 3.36 -7.19
N VAL A 190 -5.56 3.03 -6.38
CA VAL A 190 -6.58 4.00 -5.96
C VAL A 190 -6.00 4.98 -4.94
N ALA A 191 -5.16 4.55 -4.01
CA ALA A 191 -4.49 5.42 -3.06
C ALA A 191 -3.66 6.48 -3.77
N GLN A 192 -2.93 6.11 -4.83
CA GLN A 192 -2.17 7.04 -5.66
C GLN A 192 -3.05 8.11 -6.30
N LYS A 193 -4.23 7.73 -6.80
CA LYS A 193 -5.19 8.69 -7.38
C LYS A 193 -5.60 9.80 -6.40
N TYR A 194 -5.59 9.52 -5.10
CA TYR A 194 -6.03 10.43 -4.05
C TYR A 194 -4.91 10.98 -3.16
N GLY A 195 -3.63 10.75 -3.51
CA GLY A 195 -2.48 11.19 -2.72
C GLY A 195 -2.37 10.51 -1.36
N MET A 196 -2.76 9.23 -1.31
CA MET A 196 -2.82 8.39 -0.11
C MET A 196 -1.79 7.25 -0.15
N GLU A 197 -0.78 7.32 -1.02
CA GLU A 197 0.21 6.25 -1.23
C GLU A 197 0.91 5.84 0.08
N ALA A 198 1.18 6.83 0.93
CA ALA A 198 1.82 6.62 2.23
C ALA A 198 0.93 5.91 3.27
N TYR A 199 -0.36 5.72 2.97
CA TYR A 199 -1.35 5.12 3.87
C TYR A 199 -1.88 3.76 3.39
N VAL A 200 -1.26 3.15 2.37
CA VAL A 200 -1.70 1.84 1.81
C VAL A 200 -1.86 0.78 2.90
N GLU A 201 -0.95 0.73 3.85
CA GLU A 201 -0.97 -0.26 4.93
C GLU A 201 -2.11 0.03 5.93
N LEU A 202 -2.36 1.30 6.24
CA LEU A 202 -3.51 1.71 7.06
C LEU A 202 -4.83 1.36 6.35
N LEU A 203 -4.89 1.54 5.03
CA LEU A 203 -6.06 1.18 4.22
C LEU A 203 -6.31 -0.33 4.21
N MET A 204 -5.25 -1.14 4.13
CA MET A 204 -5.35 -2.60 4.26
C MET A 204 -5.80 -3.02 5.66
N ALA A 205 -5.31 -2.35 6.72
CA ALA A 205 -5.74 -2.59 8.10
C ALA A 205 -7.23 -2.25 8.31
N VAL A 206 -7.70 -1.14 7.73
CA VAL A 206 -9.12 -0.76 7.71
C VAL A 206 -9.94 -1.82 6.98
N MET A 207 -9.57 -2.20 5.76
CA MET A 207 -10.26 -3.27 5.01
C MET A 207 -10.33 -4.58 5.79
N MET A 208 -9.23 -4.94 6.46
CA MET A 208 -9.16 -6.14 7.29
C MET A 208 -10.17 -6.09 8.43
N GLN A 209 -10.30 -4.95 9.08
CA GLN A 209 -11.27 -4.77 10.16
C GLN A 209 -12.73 -4.72 9.64
N GLU A 210 -12.96 -4.10 8.49
CA GLU A 210 -14.31 -3.91 7.94
C GLU A 210 -14.93 -5.22 7.44
N SER A 211 -14.15 -6.02 6.71
CA SER A 211 -14.67 -7.22 6.06
C SER A 211 -13.71 -8.40 6.02
N GLY A 212 -12.44 -8.19 6.39
CA GLY A 212 -11.38 -9.15 6.08
C GLY A 212 -11.19 -9.34 4.57
N GLY A 213 -11.49 -8.33 3.76
CA GLY A 213 -11.42 -8.38 2.29
C GLY A 213 -12.58 -9.13 1.62
N ARG A 214 -13.66 -9.44 2.35
CA ARG A 214 -14.75 -10.29 1.88
C ARG A 214 -15.92 -9.50 1.30
N GLY A 215 -16.68 -10.15 0.43
CA GLY A 215 -17.89 -9.59 -0.16
C GLY A 215 -17.59 -8.57 -1.27
N SER A 216 -18.64 -7.86 -1.69
CA SER A 216 -18.57 -6.87 -2.76
C SER A 216 -18.34 -5.43 -2.28
N ASP A 217 -18.40 -5.22 -0.96
CA ASP A 217 -18.13 -3.96 -0.28
C ASP A 217 -17.02 -4.13 0.76
N PRO A 218 -15.77 -4.45 0.34
CA PRO A 218 -14.69 -4.81 1.25
C PRO A 218 -14.27 -3.70 2.23
N MET A 219 -14.52 -2.43 1.91
CA MET A 219 -14.28 -1.30 2.82
C MET A 219 -15.52 -0.91 3.65
N GLN A 220 -16.64 -1.64 3.50
CA GLN A 220 -17.95 -1.29 4.08
C GLN A 220 -18.34 0.18 3.86
N ALA A 221 -18.10 0.68 2.65
CA ALA A 221 -18.21 2.10 2.33
C ALA A 221 -19.61 2.48 1.80
N ALA A 222 -20.55 1.53 1.68
CA ALA A 222 -21.87 1.78 1.10
C ALA A 222 -22.66 2.89 1.82
N GLU A 223 -22.57 2.97 3.14
CA GLU A 223 -23.29 3.98 3.93
C GLU A 223 -22.60 5.35 3.92
N GLY A 224 -21.36 5.42 3.42
CA GLY A 224 -20.53 6.62 3.36
C GLY A 224 -21.06 7.69 2.40
N GLY A 225 -20.64 8.93 2.63
CA GLY A 225 -20.99 10.08 1.80
C GLY A 225 -20.32 10.08 0.43
N PHE A 226 -19.20 9.38 0.24
CA PHE A 226 -18.52 9.27 -1.08
C PHE A 226 -19.16 8.22 -2.01
N ASN A 227 -20.02 7.33 -1.50
CA ASN A 227 -20.84 6.48 -2.35
C ASN A 227 -21.91 7.36 -3.05
N LYS A 228 -21.82 7.45 -4.38
CA LYS A 228 -22.75 8.18 -5.25
C LYS A 228 -23.50 7.26 -6.22
N LYS A 229 -23.16 5.98 -6.25
CA LYS A 229 -23.60 5.02 -7.29
C LYS A 229 -24.57 3.98 -6.74
N TYR A 230 -24.37 3.52 -5.51
CA TYR A 230 -25.11 2.43 -4.90
C TYR A 230 -26.00 2.91 -3.74
N PRO A 231 -27.03 2.14 -3.34
CA PRO A 231 -27.85 2.50 -2.18
C PRO A 231 -27.04 2.61 -0.89
N HIS A 232 -27.39 3.58 -0.04
CA HIS A 232 -26.79 3.76 1.29
C HIS A 232 -27.41 2.80 2.30
N VAL A 233 -27.07 1.52 2.16
CA VAL A 233 -27.46 0.43 3.07
C VAL A 233 -26.26 -0.49 3.27
N PRO A 234 -26.20 -1.24 4.39
CA PRO A 234 -25.11 -2.19 4.63
C PRO A 234 -24.92 -3.14 3.43
N ASN A 235 -23.67 -3.30 2.96
CA ASN A 235 -23.31 -4.09 1.78
C ASN A 235 -24.01 -3.67 0.47
N GLY A 236 -24.44 -2.41 0.35
CA GLY A 236 -25.14 -1.90 -0.84
C GLY A 236 -24.27 -1.78 -2.09
N ILE A 237 -22.95 -1.69 -1.94
CA ILE A 237 -21.98 -1.66 -3.05
C ILE A 237 -21.75 -3.08 -3.58
N THR A 238 -21.92 -3.26 -4.90
CA THR A 238 -21.69 -4.55 -5.59
C THR A 238 -20.41 -4.60 -6.41
N ASP A 239 -19.58 -3.56 -6.30
CA ASP A 239 -18.34 -3.36 -7.05
C ASP A 239 -17.17 -3.13 -6.07
N PRO A 240 -16.31 -4.13 -5.84
CA PRO A 240 -15.22 -4.04 -4.86
C PRO A 240 -14.24 -2.89 -5.14
N ALA A 241 -13.93 -2.60 -6.39
CA ALA A 241 -13.01 -1.51 -6.74
C ALA A 241 -13.64 -0.16 -6.39
N TYR A 242 -14.95 -0.02 -6.59
CA TYR A 242 -15.70 1.17 -6.18
C TYR A 242 -15.83 1.31 -4.66
N SER A 243 -15.98 0.20 -3.93
CA SER A 243 -15.92 0.20 -2.46
C SER A 243 -14.57 0.70 -1.96
N ILE A 244 -13.46 0.23 -2.57
CA ILE A 244 -12.10 0.70 -2.27
C ILE A 244 -11.96 2.20 -2.53
N GLU A 245 -12.46 2.69 -3.66
CA GLU A 245 -12.46 4.11 -4.01
C GLU A 245 -13.27 4.98 -3.02
N CYS A 246 -14.43 4.51 -2.58
CA CYS A 246 -15.22 5.23 -1.57
C CYS A 246 -14.49 5.22 -0.22
N GLY A 247 -14.05 4.04 0.24
CA GLY A 247 -13.37 3.89 1.53
C GLY A 247 -12.07 4.70 1.64
N ILE A 248 -11.27 4.77 0.57
CA ILE A 248 -10.06 5.61 0.54
C ILE A 248 -10.42 7.09 0.70
N GLN A 249 -11.47 7.57 0.03
CA GLN A 249 -11.89 8.96 0.15
C GLN A 249 -12.48 9.27 1.54
N GLU A 250 -13.25 8.36 2.13
CA GLU A 250 -13.76 8.50 3.50
C GLU A 250 -12.60 8.60 4.51
N LEU A 251 -11.62 7.69 4.43
CA LEU A 251 -10.46 7.71 5.34
C LEU A 251 -9.61 8.96 5.12
N LYS A 252 -9.36 9.34 3.87
CA LYS A 252 -8.65 10.58 3.55
C LYS A 252 -9.35 11.78 4.18
N TYR A 253 -10.67 11.89 4.01
CA TYR A 253 -11.44 12.99 4.59
C TYR A 253 -11.34 13.00 6.12
N ALA A 254 -11.38 11.83 6.76
CA ALA A 254 -11.21 11.71 8.20
C ALA A 254 -9.80 12.15 8.66
N LEU A 255 -8.74 11.77 7.93
CA LEU A 255 -7.36 12.16 8.21
C LEU A 255 -7.15 13.67 8.05
N ASP A 256 -7.65 14.25 6.96
CA ASP A 256 -7.59 15.70 6.72
C ASP A 256 -8.32 16.46 7.83
N LYS A 257 -9.52 16.00 8.21
CA LYS A 257 -10.33 16.63 9.25
C LYS A 257 -9.73 16.49 10.65
N ALA A 258 -9.06 15.37 10.93
CA ALA A 258 -8.31 15.17 12.16
C ALA A 258 -7.06 16.08 12.24
N GLY A 259 -6.62 16.66 11.13
CA GLY A 259 -5.39 17.44 11.04
C GLY A 259 -4.14 16.55 11.02
N CYS A 260 -4.24 15.35 10.45
CA CYS A 260 -3.15 14.39 10.36
C CYS A 260 -2.00 14.95 9.50
N THR A 261 -0.78 14.90 10.05
CA THR A 261 0.41 15.46 9.39
C THR A 261 1.20 14.44 8.56
N GLY A 262 0.88 13.15 8.67
CA GLY A 262 1.55 12.08 7.95
C GLY A 262 1.25 10.69 8.53
N PRO A 263 1.75 9.61 7.90
CA PRO A 263 1.49 8.23 8.33
C PRO A 263 2.09 7.88 9.71
N THR A 264 2.98 8.71 10.26
CA THR A 264 3.55 8.52 11.60
C THR A 264 2.78 9.25 12.70
N ASP A 265 1.77 10.04 12.33
CA ASP A 265 0.97 10.84 13.27
C ASP A 265 -0.14 9.98 13.91
N LEU A 266 0.29 9.03 14.76
CA LEU A 266 -0.61 8.02 15.33
C LEU A 266 -1.77 8.63 16.12
N ASP A 267 -1.58 9.78 16.77
CA ASP A 267 -2.66 10.41 17.55
C ASP A 267 -3.77 10.94 16.63
N ARG A 268 -3.42 11.55 15.50
CA ARG A 268 -4.40 11.98 14.49
C ARG A 268 -4.98 10.81 13.70
N ILE A 269 -4.19 9.77 13.44
CA ILE A 269 -4.67 8.53 12.81
C ILE A 269 -5.74 7.87 13.68
N LYS A 270 -5.54 7.73 15.00
CA LYS A 270 -6.55 7.15 15.90
C LYS A 270 -7.87 7.93 15.86
N LEU A 271 -7.79 9.25 15.86
CA LEU A 271 -8.95 10.13 15.71
C LEU A 271 -9.67 9.94 14.37
N ALA A 272 -8.91 9.87 13.28
CA ALA A 272 -9.44 9.63 11.95
C ALA A 272 -10.10 8.24 11.82
N LEU A 273 -9.47 7.19 12.35
CA LEU A 273 -10.01 5.83 12.34
C LEU A 273 -11.35 5.75 13.08
N GLN A 274 -11.44 6.34 14.27
CA GLN A 274 -12.73 6.35 14.97
C GLN A 274 -13.76 7.24 14.25
N GLY A 275 -13.31 8.29 13.56
CA GLY A 275 -14.14 9.09 12.66
C GLY A 275 -14.61 8.35 11.40
N TYR A 276 -13.85 7.37 10.91
CA TYR A 276 -14.28 6.45 9.84
C TYR A 276 -15.42 5.56 10.35
N ASN A 277 -15.27 5.01 11.56
CA ASN A 277 -16.26 4.11 12.17
C ASN A 277 -17.55 4.80 12.63
N TYR A 278 -17.47 5.98 13.24
CA TYR A 278 -18.62 6.72 13.77
C TYR A 278 -19.14 7.81 12.83
N GLY A 279 -18.46 8.03 11.72
CA GLY A 279 -18.66 9.19 10.88
C GLY A 279 -17.95 10.44 11.42
N SER A 280 -17.70 11.38 10.52
CA SER A 280 -16.83 12.54 10.75
C SER A 280 -17.32 13.51 11.83
N GLY A 281 -18.57 13.42 12.29
CA GLY A 281 -19.10 14.21 13.40
C GLY A 281 -18.45 13.88 14.75
N TYR A 282 -17.90 12.67 14.90
CA TYR A 282 -17.10 12.29 16.07
C TYR A 282 -15.81 13.12 16.17
N ILE A 283 -15.17 13.42 15.03
CA ILE A 283 -13.88 14.13 15.00
C ILE A 283 -13.99 15.51 15.66
N ASP A 284 -15.00 16.30 15.27
CA ASP A 284 -15.23 17.64 15.84
C ASP A 284 -15.53 17.54 17.34
N TRP A 285 -16.39 16.59 17.71
CA TRP A 285 -16.81 16.39 19.09
C TRP A 285 -15.64 15.99 20.01
N ALA A 286 -14.78 15.08 19.56
CA ALA A 286 -13.62 14.62 20.33
C ALA A 286 -12.55 15.71 20.43
N MET A 287 -12.37 16.50 19.36
CA MET A 287 -11.48 17.66 19.36
C MET A 287 -11.92 18.74 20.35
N GLU A 288 -13.21 19.08 20.38
CA GLU A 288 -13.75 20.09 21.30
C GLU A 288 -13.66 19.64 22.76
N ARG A 289 -13.92 18.35 23.01
CA ARG A 289 -14.00 17.80 24.35
C ARG A 289 -12.63 17.51 24.97
N ASP A 290 -11.77 16.80 24.24
CA ASP A 290 -10.54 16.20 24.78
C ASP A 290 -9.29 16.52 23.92
N GLY A 291 -9.43 17.32 22.85
CA GLY A 291 -8.32 17.68 21.96
C GLY A 291 -7.87 16.59 20.99
N GLY A 292 -8.56 15.44 20.96
CA GLY A 292 -8.24 14.30 20.11
C GLY A 292 -8.94 13.01 20.54
N TYR A 293 -8.46 11.88 20.03
CA TYR A 293 -8.99 10.56 20.38
C TYR A 293 -8.60 10.14 21.80
N THR A 294 -9.56 9.61 22.56
CA THR A 294 -9.31 8.80 23.75
C THR A 294 -10.26 7.60 23.74
N LYS A 295 -9.89 6.49 24.38
CA LYS A 295 -10.78 5.32 24.48
C LYS A 295 -12.07 5.68 25.23
N GLU A 296 -11.94 6.52 26.25
CA GLU A 296 -13.05 7.00 27.08
C GLU A 296 -14.05 7.82 26.26
N ASN A 297 -13.57 8.69 25.37
CA ASN A 297 -14.46 9.54 24.59
C ASN A 297 -15.12 8.79 23.43
N ALA A 298 -14.47 7.77 22.86
CA ALA A 298 -15.10 6.86 21.91
C ALA A 298 -16.28 6.11 22.56
N ILE A 299 -16.08 5.58 23.78
CA ILE A 299 -17.14 4.93 24.56
C ILE A 299 -18.29 5.91 24.84
N ALA A 300 -17.97 7.10 25.35
CA ALA A 300 -18.96 8.12 25.69
C ALA A 300 -19.75 8.60 24.46
N TYR A 301 -19.10 8.74 23.29
CA TYR A 301 -19.78 9.10 22.06
C TYR A 301 -20.78 8.04 21.64
N SER A 302 -20.37 6.77 21.62
CA SER A 302 -21.26 5.65 21.30
C SER A 302 -22.48 5.60 22.23
N ASP A 303 -22.28 5.73 23.55
CA ASP A 303 -23.37 5.74 24.54
C ASP A 303 -24.31 6.94 24.33
N MET A 304 -23.75 8.12 24.04
CA MET A 304 -24.54 9.32 23.71
C MET A 304 -25.37 9.12 22.43
N MET A 305 -24.82 8.47 21.40
CA MET A 305 -25.55 8.17 20.16
C MET A 305 -26.68 7.17 20.40
N CYS A 306 -26.43 6.13 21.21
CA CYS A 306 -27.45 5.16 21.62
C CYS A 306 -28.59 5.76 22.44
N ALA A 307 -28.34 6.83 23.21
CA ALA A 307 -29.36 7.51 23.99
C ALA A 307 -30.30 8.41 23.16
N ARG A 308 -30.06 8.57 21.85
CA ARG A 308 -30.90 9.42 20.98
C ARG A 308 -32.30 8.80 20.80
N PRO A 309 -33.39 9.58 20.84
CA PRO A 309 -34.75 9.06 20.70
C PRO A 309 -35.03 8.25 19.44
N ASN A 310 -34.29 8.53 18.36
CA ASN A 310 -34.45 7.90 17.04
C ASN A 310 -33.41 6.80 16.77
N TRP A 311 -32.62 6.39 17.77
CA TRP A 311 -31.68 5.28 17.65
C TRP A 311 -32.23 4.08 18.41
N HIS A 312 -32.47 2.98 17.71
CA HIS A 312 -33.17 1.81 18.27
C HIS A 312 -32.23 0.66 18.64
N TYR A 313 -30.92 0.86 18.53
CA TYR A 313 -29.90 -0.15 18.82
C TYR A 313 -29.11 0.17 20.09
N ASP A 314 -28.68 -0.86 20.79
CA ASP A 314 -27.84 -0.77 21.99
C ASP A 314 -26.35 -0.50 21.67
N ARG A 315 -26.03 -0.41 20.38
CA ARG A 315 -24.68 -0.17 19.87
C ARG A 315 -24.71 0.91 18.78
N TYR A 316 -23.73 1.81 18.82
CA TYR A 316 -23.40 2.73 17.75
C TYR A 316 -21.92 2.53 17.39
N GLY A 317 -21.68 2.01 16.18
CA GLY A 317 -20.36 1.56 15.69
C GLY A 317 -19.60 0.64 16.65
N ASP A 318 -18.27 0.68 16.59
CA ASP A 318 -17.35 -0.12 17.39
C ASP A 318 -16.52 0.79 18.32
N LYS A 319 -16.69 0.59 19.63
CA LYS A 319 -15.99 1.35 20.68
C LYS A 319 -14.49 1.06 20.72
N GLU A 320 -14.08 -0.09 20.21
CA GLU A 320 -12.68 -0.56 20.20
C GLU A 320 -12.08 -0.54 18.79
N TYR A 321 -12.74 0.13 17.84
CA TYR A 321 -12.37 0.14 16.42
C TYR A 321 -10.91 0.48 16.19
N VAL A 322 -10.39 1.49 16.90
CA VAL A 322 -8.98 1.88 16.82
C VAL A 322 -8.04 0.74 17.21
N GLU A 323 -8.29 0.05 18.32
CA GLU A 323 -7.46 -1.09 18.74
C GLU A 323 -7.58 -2.26 17.74
N HIS A 324 -8.77 -2.47 17.20
CA HIS A 324 -9.03 -3.53 16.24
C HIS A 324 -8.41 -3.30 14.85
N VAL A 325 -8.30 -2.06 14.40
CA VAL A 325 -7.58 -1.71 13.16
C VAL A 325 -6.07 -1.75 13.41
N LEU A 326 -5.60 -1.09 14.48
CA LEU A 326 -4.16 -0.91 14.72
C LEU A 326 -3.41 -2.20 15.07
N ARG A 327 -4.09 -3.29 15.46
CA ARG A 327 -3.44 -4.61 15.54
C ARG A 327 -2.91 -5.10 14.19
N TYR A 328 -3.45 -4.55 13.09
CA TYR A 328 -3.03 -4.81 11.73
C TYR A 328 -2.25 -3.65 11.10
N TYR A 329 -1.74 -2.66 11.85
CA TYR A 329 -1.01 -1.49 11.30
C TYR A 329 0.33 -1.26 12.00
#